data_AF-A0A9R1D1F8-F1
#
_entry.id   AF-A0A9R1D1F8-F1
#
_cell.length_a   1.000
_cell.length_b   1.000
_cell.length_c   1.000
_cell.angle_alpha   90.00
_cell.angle_beta   90.00
_cell.angle_gamma   90.00
#
_symmetry.space_group_name_H-M   'P 1'
#
loop_
_entity.id
_entity.type
_entity.pdbx_description
1 polymer ?
#
loop_
_entity_poly.entity_id
_entity_poly.type
_entity_poly.pdbx_seq_one_letter_code
_entity_poly.pdbx_strand_id
1 'polypeptide(L)'
;MATPTELVVIVALRAKEAARKNQWSNDAREVIAKQLSPQYYQMLMDRGWRRSGNYVYHPDMARTCCPQYTIRLDAFNFKSNKKQKQVVNRFNRYLEQGIKPGEQMVVEGQKESGKGGKGKAGKGKANGSSRDVVSEVHAFEIGYGREGDALHRFETQIVPAKATEEVFKMYKTYQISVHHDKPEDVTMRGFDRFLCSGPLIVTPIKYEDEETARKGVQEGRLPANYGPYHLLYKVDGELIAISVLDITPRGVSSVYCIWNPDWAWASLGKVTALYEVSLARRLDAAGAGKEFGGTGVKWVYMGYWVPDCQKMKYKSEYGPSYLLDPGTNVFHELTPGLETYLVNHPRGYFPFKDIEAEVKKSQAKKPDVPSVPKSSIIVASNKVGPEGDEDSDEEGEPGHLPTPPPPGFANPAAISEKEVDDVLVLLSLRKGYFAEKQLFQISELEFIDRDYVRETIRQMLAAVGKEWIANEHDRVAGAAAEKGILFLG
;
A
#
# COMPACT_ATOMS: atom_id res chain seq x y z
N MET A 1 17.49 -17.98 22.66
CA MET A 1 16.81 -16.76 23.13
C MET A 1 16.94 -15.75 22.00
N ALA A 2 15.83 -15.35 21.36
CA ALA A 2 15.84 -14.30 20.35
C ALA A 2 16.40 -13.02 20.96
N THR A 3 17.25 -12.30 20.23
CA THR A 3 17.80 -11.04 20.75
C THR A 3 16.72 -9.96 20.69
N PRO A 4 16.66 -8.99 21.62
CA PRO A 4 15.59 -8.01 21.66
C PRO A 4 15.58 -6.98 20.51
N THR A 5 16.51 -7.09 19.57
CA THR A 5 16.56 -6.40 18.28
C THR A 5 15.66 -7.05 17.22
N GLU A 6 15.14 -8.25 17.49
CA GLU A 6 14.26 -9.03 16.60
C GLU A 6 12.78 -8.99 17.01
N LEU A 7 12.44 -8.31 18.12
CA LEU A 7 11.07 -8.27 18.64
C LEU A 7 10.20 -7.22 17.95
N VAL A 8 8.98 -7.61 17.57
CA VAL A 8 7.93 -6.71 17.04
C VAL A 8 7.26 -6.00 18.20
N VAL A 9 7.23 -4.67 18.25
CA VAL A 9 6.66 -3.92 19.39
C VAL A 9 5.56 -2.95 18.94
N ILE A 10 4.32 -3.27 19.30
CA ILE A 10 3.11 -2.57 18.89
C ILE A 10 2.37 -2.04 20.12
N VAL A 11 1.94 -0.77 20.13
CA VAL A 11 1.43 -0.09 21.33
C VAL A 11 0.07 0.58 21.11
N ALA A 12 -0.85 0.23 22.02
CA ALA A 12 -2.16 0.81 22.35
C ALA A 12 -3.13 1.09 21.19
N LEU A 13 -4.35 0.55 21.30
CA LEU A 13 -5.52 1.08 20.60
C LEU A 13 -5.80 2.48 21.16
N ARG A 14 -5.49 3.55 20.42
CA ARG A 14 -5.97 4.89 20.77
C ARG A 14 -7.38 5.02 20.25
N ALA A 15 -8.33 5.28 21.14
CA ALA A 15 -9.73 5.37 20.75
C ALA A 15 -10.33 6.78 20.89
N LYS A 16 -9.60 7.78 21.39
CA LYS A 16 -10.18 9.10 21.70
C LYS A 16 -9.44 10.36 21.18
N GLU A 17 -8.21 10.30 20.70
CA GLU A 17 -7.51 11.53 20.28
C GLU A 17 -7.62 11.87 18.79
N ALA A 18 -7.73 10.87 17.89
CA ALA A 18 -7.83 11.13 16.46
C ALA A 18 -9.19 11.76 16.05
N ALA A 19 -10.25 11.51 16.83
CA ALA A 19 -11.61 11.97 16.53
C ALA A 19 -11.80 13.50 16.63
N ARG A 20 -10.87 14.23 17.27
CA ARG A 20 -10.97 15.70 17.35
C ARG A 20 -10.24 16.45 16.24
N LYS A 21 -9.27 15.82 15.54
CA LYS A 21 -8.37 16.56 14.64
C LYS A 21 -8.43 16.18 13.17
N ASN A 22 -8.92 14.99 12.80
CA ASN A 22 -9.04 14.61 11.40
C ASN A 22 -10.49 14.26 11.06
N GLN A 23 -11.05 14.95 10.06
CA GLN A 23 -12.33 14.63 9.40
C GLN A 23 -12.28 13.30 8.61
N TRP A 24 -11.53 12.30 9.07
CA TRP A 24 -11.77 10.91 8.69
C TRP A 24 -12.90 10.38 9.60
N SER A 25 -13.83 9.62 9.03
CA SER A 25 -14.99 9.14 9.78
C SER A 25 -14.55 8.42 11.06
N ASN A 26 -15.37 8.51 12.11
CA ASN A 26 -15.19 7.93 13.45
C ASN A 26 -15.07 6.38 13.47
N ASP A 27 -14.72 5.76 12.36
CA ASP A 27 -14.90 4.34 12.06
C ASP A 27 -13.57 3.63 11.74
N ALA A 28 -12.40 4.24 11.96
CA ALA A 28 -11.11 3.55 11.84
C ALA A 28 -10.58 3.12 13.21
N ARG A 29 -9.98 1.93 13.29
CA ARG A 29 -9.27 1.45 14.48
C ARG A 29 -7.78 1.65 14.28
N GLU A 30 -7.12 2.26 15.24
CA GLU A 30 -5.74 2.72 15.12
C GLU A 30 -4.88 2.18 16.24
N VAL A 31 -3.65 1.81 15.90
CA VAL A 31 -2.60 1.36 16.81
C VAL A 31 -1.33 2.11 16.48
N ILE A 32 -0.57 2.51 17.50
CA ILE A 32 0.74 3.14 17.30
C ILE A 32 1.80 2.04 17.32
N ALA A 33 2.41 1.77 16.17
CA ALA A 33 3.57 0.88 16.12
C ALA A 33 4.83 1.64 16.51
N LYS A 34 5.58 1.14 17.50
CA LYS A 34 6.92 1.63 17.82
C LYS A 34 7.96 0.96 16.94
N GLN A 35 7.81 -0.36 16.74
CA GLN A 35 8.64 -1.16 15.85
C GLN A 35 7.80 -2.26 15.21
N LEU A 36 8.00 -2.48 13.92
CA LEU A 36 7.21 -3.39 13.13
C LEU A 36 8.14 -4.16 12.19
N SER A 37 8.22 -5.48 12.35
CA SER A 37 8.98 -6.27 11.37
C SER A 37 8.22 -6.29 10.03
N PRO A 38 8.93 -6.31 8.88
CA PRO A 38 8.29 -6.41 7.57
C PRO A 38 7.40 -7.65 7.42
N GLN A 39 7.76 -8.76 8.05
CA GLN A 39 6.95 -9.98 8.08
C GLN A 39 5.66 -9.79 8.86
N TYR A 40 5.70 -9.18 10.03
CA TYR A 40 4.49 -8.91 10.80
C TYR A 40 3.59 -7.88 10.10
N TYR A 41 4.19 -6.86 9.46
CA TYR A 41 3.43 -5.93 8.64
C TYR A 41 2.75 -6.61 7.44
N GLN A 42 3.43 -7.55 6.78
CA GLN A 42 2.83 -8.37 5.72
C GLN A 42 1.57 -9.09 6.21
N MET A 43 1.61 -9.67 7.41
CA MET A 43 0.45 -10.33 8.01
C MET A 43 -0.69 -9.37 8.32
N LEU A 44 -0.38 -8.18 8.85
CA LEU A 44 -1.36 -7.11 9.08
C LEU A 44 -2.02 -6.67 7.76
N MET A 45 -1.24 -6.47 6.69
CA MET A 45 -1.78 -6.12 5.37
C MET A 45 -2.73 -7.18 4.81
N ASP A 46 -2.41 -8.46 5.03
CA ASP A 46 -3.24 -9.60 4.64
C ASP A 46 -4.52 -9.73 5.46
N ARG A 47 -4.67 -8.93 6.53
CA ARG A 47 -5.87 -8.80 7.37
C ARG A 47 -6.47 -7.40 7.32
N GLY A 48 -6.18 -6.65 6.26
CA GLY A 48 -6.84 -5.37 5.99
C GLY A 48 -6.25 -4.14 6.68
N TRP A 49 -5.22 -4.32 7.52
CA TRP A 49 -4.52 -3.21 8.18
C TRP A 49 -3.57 -2.49 7.22
N ARG A 50 -3.37 -1.20 7.41
CA ARG A 50 -2.39 -0.37 6.68
C ARG A 50 -1.65 0.54 7.62
N ARG A 51 -0.51 1.08 7.18
CA ARG A 51 0.24 2.05 7.96
C ARG A 51 0.35 3.41 7.28
N SER A 52 0.51 4.45 8.09
CA SER A 52 0.88 5.80 7.68
C SER A 52 1.78 6.38 8.77
N GLY A 53 3.05 6.65 8.44
CA GLY A 53 4.07 6.85 9.47
C GLY A 53 4.05 5.70 10.49
N ASN A 54 3.94 6.06 11.77
CA ASN A 54 3.84 5.13 12.92
C ASN A 54 2.43 4.65 13.22
N TYR A 55 1.41 5.18 12.54
CA TYR A 55 0.03 4.75 12.72
C TYR A 55 -0.21 3.50 11.90
N VAL A 56 -0.86 2.50 12.50
CA VAL A 56 -1.36 1.30 11.83
C VAL A 56 -2.86 1.25 12.05
N TYR A 57 -3.63 1.19 10.97
CA TYR A 57 -5.07 1.38 11.02
C TYR A 57 -5.83 0.32 10.22
N HIS A 58 -7.06 0.06 10.65
CA HIS A 58 -8.01 -0.82 9.97
C HIS A 58 -9.37 -0.12 9.85
N PRO A 59 -9.93 0.04 8.64
CA PRO A 59 -11.24 0.65 8.46
C PRO A 59 -12.35 -0.28 8.96
N ASP A 60 -13.38 0.28 9.60
CA ASP A 60 -14.58 -0.46 9.95
C ASP A 60 -15.52 -0.52 8.75
N MET A 61 -15.38 -1.63 8.02
CA MET A 61 -16.06 -1.86 6.74
C MET A 61 -17.59 -1.90 6.86
N ALA A 62 -18.14 -2.14 8.05
CA ALA A 62 -19.58 -2.15 8.26
C ALA A 62 -20.17 -0.74 8.45
N ARG A 63 -19.39 0.21 8.98
CA ARG A 63 -19.88 1.53 9.40
C ARG A 63 -19.36 2.68 8.54
N THR A 64 -18.19 2.52 7.92
CA THR A 64 -17.63 3.54 7.01
C THR A 64 -18.60 3.90 5.89
N CYS A 65 -18.70 5.19 5.57
CA CYS A 65 -19.47 5.68 4.43
C CYS A 65 -18.82 5.30 3.08
N CYS A 66 -17.55 4.90 3.08
CA CYS A 66 -16.76 4.51 1.92
C CYS A 66 -15.96 3.25 2.24
N PRO A 67 -16.49 2.04 1.96
CA PRO A 67 -15.79 0.78 2.17
C PRO A 67 -14.47 0.74 1.39
N GLN A 68 -13.37 0.51 2.12
CA GLN A 68 -12.00 0.50 1.64
C GLN A 68 -11.49 -0.94 1.54
N TYR A 69 -11.74 -1.60 0.41
CA TYR A 69 -11.32 -2.99 0.23
C TYR A 69 -9.82 -3.06 -0.05
N THR A 70 -9.09 -3.87 0.72
CA THR A 70 -7.70 -4.17 0.42
C THR A 70 -7.62 -4.85 -0.94
N ILE A 71 -6.86 -4.28 -1.86
CA ILE A 71 -6.68 -4.81 -3.22
C ILE A 71 -5.21 -5.18 -3.46
N ARG A 72 -4.98 -6.35 -4.04
CA ARG A 72 -3.67 -6.78 -4.54
C ARG A 72 -3.78 -7.40 -5.92
N LEU A 73 -2.69 -7.43 -6.66
CA LEU A 73 -2.61 -8.12 -7.94
C LEU A 73 -1.47 -9.14 -7.95
N ASP A 74 -1.65 -10.23 -8.70
CA ASP A 74 -0.60 -11.22 -8.94
C ASP A 74 0.33 -10.70 -10.04
N ALA A 75 1.58 -10.37 -9.68
CA ALA A 75 2.53 -9.77 -10.60
C ALA A 75 2.83 -10.67 -11.81
N PHE A 76 2.82 -11.99 -11.62
CA PHE A 76 3.15 -12.96 -12.67
C PHE A 76 1.99 -13.23 -13.61
N ASN A 77 0.76 -13.20 -13.09
CA ASN A 77 -0.45 -13.39 -13.89
C ASN A 77 -1.03 -12.09 -14.46
N PHE A 78 -0.39 -10.94 -14.25
CA PHE A 78 -0.83 -9.64 -14.74
C PHE A 78 -1.12 -9.65 -16.25
N LYS A 79 -2.31 -9.18 -16.63
CA LYS A 79 -2.77 -9.04 -18.02
C LYS A 79 -3.05 -7.59 -18.36
N SER A 80 -2.24 -7.05 -19.27
CA SER A 80 -2.36 -5.66 -19.69
C SER A 80 -3.60 -5.40 -20.57
N ASN A 81 -4.31 -4.32 -20.27
CA ASN A 81 -5.44 -3.84 -21.06
C ASN A 81 -5.02 -2.78 -22.11
N LYS A 82 -5.97 -2.38 -22.97
CA LYS A 82 -5.72 -1.38 -24.03
C LYS A 82 -5.25 -0.03 -23.49
N LYS A 83 -5.77 0.42 -22.34
CA LYS A 83 -5.40 1.71 -21.74
C LYS A 83 -3.96 1.69 -21.23
N GLN A 84 -3.53 0.61 -20.57
CA GLN A 84 -2.15 0.43 -20.11
C GLN A 84 -1.18 0.40 -21.29
N LYS A 85 -1.50 -0.35 -22.36
CA LYS A 85 -0.73 -0.35 -23.62
C LYS A 85 -0.59 1.05 -24.22
N GLN A 86 -1.67 1.82 -24.26
CA GLN A 86 -1.66 3.20 -24.78
C GLN A 86 -0.78 4.13 -23.95
N VAL A 87 -0.82 4.01 -22.63
CA VAL A 87 0.00 4.81 -21.71
C VAL A 87 1.48 4.52 -21.93
N VAL A 88 1.88 3.25 -22.02
CA VAL A 88 3.28 2.86 -22.28
C VAL A 88 3.74 3.34 -23.65
N ASN A 89 2.95 3.11 -24.71
CA ASN A 89 3.30 3.59 -26.06
C ASN A 89 3.49 5.12 -26.10
N ARG A 90 2.64 5.86 -25.39
CA ARG A 90 2.73 7.32 -25.31
C ARG A 90 3.99 7.76 -24.56
N PHE A 91 4.29 7.16 -23.42
CA PHE A 91 5.48 7.48 -22.64
C PHE A 91 6.76 7.16 -23.42
N ASN A 92 6.83 5.96 -24.01
CA ASN A 92 7.94 5.52 -24.84
C ASN A 92 8.13 6.40 -26.09
N ARG A 93 7.05 6.83 -26.74
CA ARG A 93 7.14 7.76 -27.89
C ARG A 93 7.71 9.12 -27.48
N TYR A 94 7.35 9.61 -26.29
CA TYR A 94 7.96 10.83 -25.78
C TYR A 94 9.45 10.63 -25.53
N LEU A 95 9.86 9.54 -24.89
CA LEU A 95 11.29 9.25 -24.65
C LEU A 95 12.09 9.12 -25.94
N GLU A 96 11.52 8.49 -26.97
CA GLU A 96 12.17 8.28 -28.27
C GLU A 96 12.19 9.54 -29.15
N GLN A 97 11.12 10.34 -29.16
CA GLN A 97 10.88 11.36 -30.20
C GLN A 97 10.58 12.76 -29.65
N GLY A 98 10.40 12.91 -28.33
CA GLY A 98 10.01 14.17 -27.69
C GLY A 98 8.54 14.58 -27.89
N ILE A 99 7.70 13.72 -28.49
CA ILE A 99 6.35 14.09 -28.93
C ILE A 99 5.29 13.80 -27.87
N LYS A 100 4.69 14.85 -27.28
CA LYS A 100 3.54 14.72 -26.38
C LYS A 100 2.23 14.45 -27.16
N PRO A 101 1.15 14.02 -26.49
CA PRO A 101 -0.16 13.85 -27.14
C PRO A 101 -0.65 15.15 -27.78
N GLY A 102 -1.00 15.10 -29.06
CA GLY A 102 -1.51 16.25 -29.80
C GLY A 102 -0.45 17.09 -30.51
N GLU A 103 0.84 16.87 -30.23
CA GLU A 103 1.95 17.52 -30.93
C GLU A 103 2.32 16.75 -32.20
N GLN A 104 2.74 17.47 -33.24
CA GLN A 104 3.38 16.93 -34.44
C GLN A 104 4.86 17.31 -34.42
N MET A 105 5.71 16.50 -35.06
CA MET A 105 7.11 16.85 -35.26
C MET A 105 7.21 18.14 -36.07
N VAL A 106 7.82 19.18 -35.50
CA VAL A 106 8.36 20.28 -36.30
C VAL A 106 9.72 19.80 -36.80
N VAL A 107 9.76 19.26 -38.01
CA VAL A 107 11.03 18.97 -38.67
C VAL A 107 11.58 20.29 -39.19
N GLU A 108 12.52 20.90 -38.46
CA GLU A 108 13.30 22.01 -39.01
C GLU A 108 14.14 21.48 -40.18
N GLY A 109 13.85 21.93 -41.40
CA GLY A 109 14.72 21.72 -42.56
C GLY A 109 14.16 20.99 -43.78
N GLN A 110 12.84 20.95 -44.01
CA GLN A 110 12.33 20.62 -45.36
C GLN A 110 11.43 21.71 -45.94
N LYS A 111 11.93 22.29 -47.05
CA LYS A 111 11.22 23.21 -47.93
C LYS A 111 9.85 22.66 -48.30
N GLU A 112 8.88 23.57 -48.29
CA GLU A 112 7.54 23.38 -48.83
C GLU A 112 7.59 22.75 -50.22
N SER A 113 6.94 21.60 -50.38
CA SER A 113 6.24 21.28 -51.62
C SER A 113 4.96 20.53 -51.27
N GLY A 114 3.83 21.21 -51.52
CA GLY A 114 2.51 20.65 -51.28
C GLY A 114 2.18 19.51 -52.23
N LYS A 115 1.46 18.51 -51.70
CA LYS A 115 0.22 17.95 -52.28
C LYS A 115 -0.34 16.89 -51.34
N GLY A 116 -1.65 16.94 -51.16
CA GLY A 116 -2.40 16.06 -50.26
C GLY A 116 -2.10 14.57 -50.48
N GLY A 117 -1.76 13.89 -49.40
CA GLY A 117 -1.64 12.45 -49.32
C GLY A 117 -2.39 11.97 -48.08
N LYS A 118 -3.45 11.18 -48.30
CA LYS A 118 -4.16 10.43 -47.26
C LYS A 118 -3.15 9.81 -46.29
N GLY A 119 -3.24 10.15 -45.00
CA GLY A 119 -2.42 9.57 -43.95
C GLY A 119 -2.51 8.04 -44.00
N LYS A 120 -1.45 7.40 -44.52
CA LYS A 120 -1.24 5.97 -44.39
C LYS A 120 -1.00 5.70 -42.91
N ALA A 121 -2.00 5.11 -42.26
CA ALA A 121 -1.82 4.43 -40.99
C ALA A 121 -0.60 3.50 -41.11
N GLY A 122 0.43 3.76 -40.29
CA GLY A 122 1.57 2.87 -40.16
C GLY A 122 1.10 1.53 -39.62
N LYS A 123 0.85 0.58 -40.53
CA LYS A 123 0.78 -0.85 -40.24
C LYS A 123 2.19 -1.32 -39.91
N GLY A 124 2.56 -1.25 -38.63
CA GLY A 124 3.62 -2.07 -38.05
C GLY A 124 3.02 -3.39 -37.57
N LYS A 125 3.03 -4.39 -38.44
CA LYS A 125 2.67 -5.76 -38.13
C LYS A 125 3.87 -6.39 -37.41
N ALA A 126 3.72 -6.70 -36.13
CA ALA A 126 4.53 -7.71 -35.45
C ALA A 126 3.59 -8.83 -34.97
N ASN A 127 4.03 -10.06 -35.19
CA ASN A 127 3.32 -11.32 -35.09
C ASN A 127 2.58 -11.56 -33.77
N GLY A 128 1.72 -12.59 -33.75
CA GLY A 128 0.86 -13.02 -32.65
C GLY A 128 1.55 -13.52 -31.37
N SER A 129 2.61 -12.83 -30.92
CA SER A 129 3.14 -12.92 -29.57
C SER A 129 2.37 -11.95 -28.67
N SER A 130 1.95 -12.40 -27.49
CA SER A 130 1.35 -11.56 -26.47
C SER A 130 2.35 -10.45 -26.08
N ARG A 131 2.07 -9.19 -26.42
CA ARG A 131 2.90 -8.05 -26.02
C ARG A 131 2.96 -7.94 -24.49
N ASP A 132 4.15 -8.14 -23.92
CA ASP A 132 4.39 -7.97 -22.49
C ASP A 132 4.69 -6.49 -22.16
N VAL A 133 3.64 -5.78 -21.76
CA VAL A 133 3.70 -4.36 -21.41
C VAL A 133 4.63 -4.08 -20.22
N VAL A 134 4.82 -5.06 -19.33
CA VAL A 134 5.72 -4.92 -18.18
C VAL A 134 7.17 -4.84 -18.67
N SER A 135 7.55 -5.62 -19.68
CA SER A 135 8.87 -5.49 -20.31
C SER A 135 8.97 -4.23 -21.19
N GLU A 136 7.92 -3.90 -21.95
CA GLU A 136 7.92 -2.71 -22.84
C GLU A 136 8.06 -1.38 -22.08
N VAL A 137 7.67 -1.30 -20.80
CA VAL A 137 7.81 -0.07 -20.01
C VAL A 137 9.28 0.32 -19.78
N HIS A 138 10.19 -0.65 -19.84
CA HIS A 138 11.64 -0.49 -19.68
C HIS A 138 12.37 -0.21 -21.00
N ALA A 139 11.65 -0.08 -22.12
CA ALA A 139 12.24 -0.05 -23.45
C ALA A 139 13.30 1.04 -23.66
N PHE A 140 13.19 2.16 -22.95
CA PHE A 140 14.11 3.31 -23.02
C PHE A 140 14.68 3.68 -21.65
N GLU A 141 14.58 2.77 -20.66
CA GLU A 141 15.21 2.97 -19.37
C GLU A 141 16.69 2.59 -19.44
N ILE A 142 17.54 3.42 -18.83
CA ILE A 142 18.97 3.16 -18.75
C ILE A 142 19.25 1.77 -18.19
N GLY A 143 20.25 1.07 -18.71
CA GLY A 143 20.64 -0.27 -18.25
C GLY A 143 19.63 -1.38 -18.58
N TYR A 144 18.61 -1.07 -19.39
CA TYR A 144 17.70 -2.06 -19.96
C TYR A 144 17.80 -2.07 -21.50
N GLY A 145 16.70 -1.77 -22.20
CA GLY A 145 16.54 -2.09 -23.61
C GLY A 145 17.26 -1.13 -24.57
N ARG A 146 16.47 -0.45 -25.40
CA ARG A 146 16.92 0.41 -26.51
C ARG A 146 17.30 1.81 -26.02
N GLU A 147 18.08 1.91 -24.95
CA GLU A 147 18.45 3.21 -24.36
C GLU A 147 19.18 4.13 -25.38
N GLY A 148 19.98 3.56 -26.27
CA GLY A 148 20.74 4.30 -27.29
C GLY A 148 19.88 4.95 -28.39
N ASP A 149 18.60 4.57 -28.49
CA ASP A 149 17.65 5.10 -29.46
C ASP A 149 16.80 6.25 -28.86
N ALA A 150 16.97 6.58 -27.58
CA ALA A 150 16.16 7.57 -26.89
C ALA A 150 16.65 9.02 -27.14
N LEU A 151 15.72 9.94 -27.44
CA LEU A 151 15.99 11.37 -27.43
C LEU A 151 16.16 11.91 -26.00
N HIS A 152 15.35 11.40 -25.07
CA HIS A 152 15.38 11.77 -23.66
C HIS A 152 15.96 10.65 -22.80
N ARG A 153 16.86 11.01 -21.89
CA ARG A 153 17.52 10.08 -20.98
C ARG A 153 16.57 9.73 -19.82
N PHE A 154 16.08 8.50 -19.77
CA PHE A 154 15.17 8.07 -18.70
C PHE A 154 15.81 7.03 -17.78
N GLU A 155 15.72 7.26 -16.46
CA GLU A 155 16.26 6.35 -15.45
C GLU A 155 15.29 6.17 -14.27
N THR A 156 15.35 4.98 -13.67
CA THR A 156 14.72 4.73 -12.38
C THR A 156 15.75 4.32 -11.33
N GLN A 157 15.46 4.66 -10.08
CA GLN A 157 16.32 4.29 -8.96
C GLN A 157 15.48 3.97 -7.72
N ILE A 158 15.63 2.77 -7.17
CA ILE A 158 15.09 2.42 -5.86
C ILE A 158 16.10 2.83 -4.77
N VAL A 159 15.67 3.70 -3.86
CA VAL A 159 16.49 4.21 -2.74
C VAL A 159 15.71 4.11 -1.44
N PRO A 160 16.38 3.93 -0.28
CA PRO A 160 15.69 3.99 1.02
C PRO A 160 14.85 5.27 1.14
N ALA A 161 13.64 5.16 1.68
CA ALA A 161 12.77 6.32 1.82
C ALA A 161 13.43 7.36 2.73
N LYS A 162 13.59 8.59 2.22
CA LYS A 162 14.23 9.68 2.93
C LYS A 162 13.64 11.02 2.50
N ALA A 163 13.39 11.89 3.49
CA ALA A 163 12.94 13.26 3.26
C ALA A 163 14.10 14.15 2.80
N THR A 164 14.46 14.06 1.51
CA THR A 164 15.42 14.96 0.88
C THR A 164 14.72 16.19 0.31
N GLU A 165 15.48 17.27 0.06
CA GLU A 165 14.94 18.49 -0.52
C GLU A 165 14.32 18.26 -1.92
N GLU A 166 14.98 17.48 -2.78
CA GLU A 166 14.49 17.14 -4.13
C GLU A 166 13.12 16.44 -4.08
N VAL A 167 13.00 15.40 -3.25
CA VAL A 167 11.77 14.60 -3.11
C VAL A 167 10.67 15.41 -2.43
N PHE A 168 11.00 16.18 -1.40
CA PHE A 168 10.03 17.05 -0.72
C PHE A 168 9.50 18.17 -1.63
N LYS A 169 10.36 18.77 -2.47
CA LYS A 169 9.93 19.77 -3.45
C LYS A 169 8.86 19.20 -4.38
N MET A 170 9.06 17.98 -4.88
CA MET A 170 8.07 17.27 -5.71
C MET A 170 6.77 17.01 -4.94
N TYR A 171 6.86 16.46 -3.72
CA TYR A 171 5.71 16.23 -2.84
C TYR A 171 4.91 17.51 -2.62
N LYS A 172 5.59 18.61 -2.30
CA LYS A 172 4.95 19.90 -2.01
C LYS A 172 4.19 20.45 -3.22
N THR A 173 4.82 20.46 -4.38
CA THR A 173 4.16 20.86 -5.64
C THR A 173 2.95 19.97 -5.91
N TYR A 174 3.07 18.66 -5.74
CA TYR A 174 1.98 17.72 -5.94
C TYR A 174 0.80 17.97 -5.00
N GLN A 175 1.04 18.12 -3.69
CA GLN A 175 -0.03 18.40 -2.72
C GLN A 175 -0.79 19.69 -3.04
N ILE A 176 -0.08 20.78 -3.33
CA ILE A 176 -0.70 22.07 -3.62
C ILE A 176 -1.51 22.02 -4.92
N SER A 177 -0.96 21.43 -5.97
CA SER A 177 -1.55 21.43 -7.31
C SER A 177 -2.68 20.40 -7.50
N VAL A 178 -2.55 19.21 -6.90
CA VAL A 178 -3.46 18.07 -7.12
C VAL A 178 -4.43 17.87 -5.95
N HIS A 179 -3.98 18.13 -4.72
CA HIS A 179 -4.81 18.00 -3.51
C HIS A 179 -5.35 19.34 -3.01
N HIS A 180 -4.83 20.46 -3.50
CA HIS A 180 -5.24 21.82 -3.11
C HIS A 180 -4.97 22.13 -1.64
N ASP A 181 -3.93 21.49 -1.07
CA ASP A 181 -3.45 21.78 0.27
C ASP A 181 -2.82 23.18 0.33
N LYS A 182 -2.91 23.82 1.49
CA LYS A 182 -2.29 25.14 1.67
C LYS A 182 -0.77 25.00 1.76
N PRO A 183 0.02 25.86 1.10
CA PRO A 183 1.47 25.75 1.09
C PRO A 183 2.13 25.71 2.48
N GLU A 184 1.55 26.38 3.47
CA GLU A 184 1.99 26.42 4.86
C GLU A 184 1.79 25.10 5.61
N ASP A 185 0.77 24.32 5.26
CA ASP A 185 0.46 23.03 5.89
C ASP A 185 1.39 21.92 5.36
N VAL A 186 1.94 22.11 4.16
CA VAL A 186 2.84 21.15 3.51
C VAL A 186 4.29 21.39 3.93
N THR A 187 4.69 20.71 5.02
CA THR A 187 6.00 20.86 5.67
C THR A 187 6.90 19.64 5.47
N MET A 188 8.22 19.85 5.53
CA MET A 188 9.23 18.76 5.44
C MET A 188 9.05 17.74 6.56
N ARG A 189 8.79 18.20 7.79
CA ARG A 189 8.54 17.33 8.95
C ARG A 189 7.28 16.48 8.76
N GLY A 190 6.20 17.09 8.23
CA GLY A 190 4.97 16.37 7.91
C GLY A 190 5.20 15.30 6.84
N PHE A 191 5.92 15.65 5.77
CA PHE A 191 6.31 14.70 4.72
C PHE A 191 7.13 13.53 5.25
N ASP A 192 8.18 13.82 6.05
CA ASP A 192 9.03 12.79 6.64
C ASP A 192 8.22 11.83 7.51
N ARG A 193 7.42 12.36 8.43
CA ARG A 193 6.56 11.55 9.31
C ARG A 193 5.53 10.71 8.55
N PHE A 194 5.02 11.23 7.43
CA PHE A 194 3.94 10.60 6.69
C PHE A 194 4.45 9.50 5.74
N LEU A 195 5.54 9.74 5.02
CA LEU A 195 5.97 8.90 3.88
C LEU A 195 7.40 8.37 3.95
N CYS A 196 8.25 8.85 4.85
CA CYS A 196 9.65 8.43 4.92
C CYS A 196 9.97 7.66 6.19
N SER A 197 9.81 8.32 7.34
CA SER A 197 9.98 7.74 8.66
C SER A 197 8.80 6.83 9.00
N GLY A 198 9.07 5.70 9.65
CA GLY A 198 8.04 4.77 10.05
C GLY A 198 8.57 3.66 10.97
N PRO A 199 7.67 2.77 11.41
CA PRO A 199 7.98 1.76 12.41
C PRO A 199 8.65 0.53 11.81
N LEU A 200 8.71 0.43 10.47
CA LEU A 200 9.28 -0.73 9.80
C LEU A 200 10.77 -0.86 10.10
N ILE A 201 11.13 -1.96 10.75
CA ILE A 201 12.52 -2.30 11.01
C ILE A 201 13.19 -2.64 9.68
N VAL A 202 14.35 -2.02 9.43
CA VAL A 202 15.18 -2.34 8.27
C VAL A 202 15.72 -3.77 8.43
N THR A 203 15.31 -4.67 7.55
CA THR A 203 15.69 -6.10 7.59
C THR A 203 16.38 -6.47 6.28
N PRO A 204 17.65 -6.94 6.27
CA PRO A 204 18.34 -7.35 5.05
C PRO A 204 17.57 -8.41 4.26
N ILE A 205 17.55 -8.26 2.94
CA ILE A 205 16.97 -9.27 2.04
C ILE A 205 18.03 -10.35 1.75
N LYS A 206 17.65 -11.62 1.88
CA LYS A 206 18.51 -12.74 1.47
C LYS A 206 18.24 -13.10 0.03
N TYR A 207 19.10 -12.62 -0.87
CA TYR A 207 19.05 -12.97 -2.29
C TYR A 207 19.73 -14.32 -2.56
N GLU A 208 19.25 -15.06 -3.57
CA GLU A 208 19.83 -16.37 -3.94
C GLU A 208 21.19 -16.22 -4.64
N ASP A 209 21.34 -15.20 -5.48
CA ASP A 209 22.61 -14.81 -6.12
C ASP A 209 23.09 -13.49 -5.50
N GLU A 210 23.94 -13.59 -4.48
CA GLU A 210 24.46 -12.43 -3.76
C GLU A 210 25.28 -11.48 -4.64
N GLU A 211 26.00 -11.98 -5.64
CA GLU A 211 26.86 -11.15 -6.49
C GLU A 211 26.01 -10.30 -7.44
N THR A 212 25.08 -10.94 -8.16
CA THR A 212 24.14 -10.25 -9.05
C THR A 212 23.26 -9.29 -8.26
N ALA A 213 22.79 -9.70 -7.07
CA ALA A 213 22.00 -8.83 -6.22
C ALA A 213 22.80 -7.63 -5.71
N ARG A 214 24.05 -7.82 -5.26
CA ARG A 214 24.92 -6.71 -4.83
C ARG A 214 25.11 -5.67 -5.93
N LYS A 215 25.32 -6.12 -7.18
CA LYS A 215 25.39 -5.22 -8.33
C LYS A 215 24.05 -4.48 -8.53
N GLY A 216 22.93 -5.22 -8.52
CA GLY A 216 21.59 -4.63 -8.65
C GLY A 216 21.26 -3.62 -7.54
N VAL A 217 21.74 -3.83 -6.32
CA VAL A 217 21.61 -2.88 -5.20
C VAL A 217 22.45 -1.64 -5.43
N GLN A 218 23.71 -1.79 -5.85
CA GLN A 218 24.61 -0.66 -6.14
C GLN A 218 24.09 0.22 -7.29
N GLU A 219 23.46 -0.40 -8.29
CA GLU A 219 22.83 0.28 -9.43
C GLU A 219 21.45 0.85 -9.10
N GLY A 220 20.94 0.66 -7.88
CA GLY A 220 19.62 1.14 -7.46
C GLY A 220 18.48 0.45 -8.22
N ARG A 221 18.65 -0.83 -8.58
CA ARG A 221 17.65 -1.68 -9.24
C ARG A 221 16.96 -2.63 -8.28
N LEU A 222 17.66 -3.06 -7.23
CA LEU A 222 17.12 -3.88 -6.16
C LEU A 222 17.29 -3.17 -4.81
N PRO A 223 16.33 -3.31 -3.89
CA PRO A 223 16.49 -2.84 -2.52
C PRO A 223 17.48 -3.74 -1.76
N ALA A 224 18.29 -3.19 -0.86
CA ALA A 224 19.14 -3.99 0.03
C ALA A 224 18.38 -4.67 1.18
N ASN A 225 17.24 -4.09 1.57
CA ASN A 225 16.49 -4.46 2.76
C ASN A 225 14.98 -4.48 2.46
N TYR A 226 14.21 -5.19 3.27
CA TYR A 226 12.80 -4.93 3.44
C TYR A 226 12.58 -3.63 4.21
N GLY A 227 11.44 -2.97 3.97
CA GLY A 227 11.08 -1.70 4.59
C GLY A 227 10.68 -0.63 3.57
N PRO A 228 10.72 0.65 3.96
CA PRO A 228 10.24 1.75 3.14
C PRO A 228 11.28 2.22 2.12
N TYR A 229 10.83 2.40 0.87
CA TYR A 229 11.63 2.82 -0.28
C TYR A 229 10.93 3.91 -1.09
N HIS A 230 11.73 4.75 -1.73
CA HIS A 230 11.29 5.57 -2.87
C HIS A 230 11.82 4.93 -4.15
N LEU A 231 10.94 4.66 -5.10
CA LEU A 231 11.31 4.40 -6.49
C LEU A 231 11.18 5.72 -7.26
N LEU A 232 12.32 6.31 -7.60
CA LEU A 232 12.46 7.59 -8.26
C LEU A 232 12.44 7.40 -9.78
N TYR A 233 11.77 8.30 -10.49
CA TYR A 233 11.69 8.32 -11.94
C TYR A 233 12.24 9.65 -12.45
N LYS A 234 13.31 9.62 -13.25
CA LYS A 234 13.94 10.83 -13.78
C LYS A 234 13.99 10.83 -15.30
N VAL A 235 13.70 11.98 -15.91
CA VAL A 235 13.90 12.23 -17.34
C VAL A 235 14.85 13.41 -17.48
N ASP A 236 15.93 13.23 -18.23
CA ASP A 236 17.01 14.21 -18.41
C ASP A 236 17.59 14.75 -17.10
N GLY A 237 17.62 13.88 -16.07
CA GLY A 237 18.07 14.22 -14.72
C GLY A 237 17.02 14.91 -13.84
N GLU A 238 15.86 15.29 -14.39
CA GLU A 238 14.76 15.87 -13.62
C GLU A 238 13.85 14.79 -13.06
N LEU A 239 13.54 14.87 -11.77
CA LEU A 239 12.54 14.00 -11.13
C LEU A 239 11.15 14.29 -11.70
N ILE A 240 10.45 13.24 -12.15
CA ILE A 240 9.10 13.36 -12.74
C ILE A 240 8.04 12.61 -11.93
N ALA A 241 8.44 11.59 -11.17
CA ALA A 241 7.58 10.86 -10.26
C ALA A 241 8.36 10.16 -9.14
N ILE A 242 7.63 9.79 -8.09
CA ILE A 242 8.08 8.99 -6.96
C ILE A 242 6.98 7.97 -6.65
N SER A 243 7.32 6.69 -6.63
CA SER A 243 6.53 5.68 -5.93
C SER A 243 7.08 5.52 -4.51
N VAL A 244 6.23 5.74 -3.50
CA VAL A 244 6.53 5.44 -2.10
C VAL A 244 6.06 4.02 -1.84
N LEU A 245 7.00 3.14 -1.50
CA LEU A 245 6.81 1.70 -1.46
C LEU A 245 7.19 1.13 -0.10
N ASP A 246 6.47 0.11 0.35
CA ASP A 246 6.94 -0.83 1.35
C ASP A 246 7.31 -2.14 0.68
N ILE A 247 8.56 -2.56 0.81
CA ILE A 247 9.04 -3.85 0.36
C ILE A 247 8.87 -4.84 1.50
N THR A 248 8.03 -5.86 1.29
CA THR A 248 7.70 -6.88 2.28
C THR A 248 8.01 -8.29 1.74
N PRO A 249 8.09 -9.31 2.62
CA PRO A 249 8.46 -10.66 2.21
C PRO A 249 7.64 -11.27 1.07
N ARG A 250 6.36 -10.91 0.94
CA ARG A 250 5.48 -11.46 -0.10
C ARG A 250 5.08 -10.45 -1.18
N GLY A 251 5.52 -9.20 -1.10
CA GLY A 251 5.02 -8.19 -2.01
C GLY A 251 5.69 -6.83 -2.00
N VAL A 252 5.29 -6.03 -2.98
CA VAL A 252 5.56 -4.59 -3.08
C VAL A 252 4.25 -3.88 -2.73
N SER A 253 4.24 -3.09 -1.66
CA SER A 253 3.07 -2.31 -1.25
C SER A 253 3.19 -0.86 -1.70
N SER A 254 2.30 -0.45 -2.60
CA SER A 254 2.17 0.90 -3.13
C SER A 254 1.49 1.79 -2.08
N VAL A 255 2.31 2.58 -1.35
CA VAL A 255 1.84 3.44 -0.26
C VAL A 255 1.33 4.76 -0.82
N TYR A 256 2.11 5.40 -1.68
CA TYR A 256 1.77 6.70 -2.26
C TYR A 256 2.46 6.91 -3.61
N CYS A 257 1.84 7.70 -4.49
CA CYS A 257 2.39 8.04 -5.79
C CYS A 257 2.37 9.56 -5.97
N ILE A 258 3.56 10.14 -6.13
CA ILE A 258 3.77 11.58 -6.30
C ILE A 258 4.28 11.79 -7.72
N TRP A 259 3.76 12.76 -8.44
CA TRP A 259 4.21 13.02 -9.81
C TRP A 259 4.14 14.51 -10.15
N ASN A 260 5.01 14.94 -11.07
CA ASN A 260 5.07 16.33 -11.51
C ASN A 260 3.82 16.68 -12.36
N PRO A 261 3.00 17.66 -11.95
CA PRO A 261 1.80 18.09 -12.69
C PRO A 261 2.01 18.36 -14.19
N ASP A 262 3.20 18.82 -14.59
CA ASP A 262 3.55 19.08 -16.00
C ASP A 262 3.57 17.79 -16.86
N TRP A 263 3.60 16.64 -16.20
CA TRP A 263 3.54 15.30 -16.78
C TRP A 263 2.16 14.65 -16.71
N ALA A 264 1.10 15.40 -16.39
CA ALA A 264 -0.28 14.89 -16.36
C ALA A 264 -0.66 14.13 -17.66
N TRP A 265 -0.16 14.61 -18.81
CA TRP A 265 -0.35 13.99 -20.12
C TRP A 265 0.18 12.55 -20.21
N ALA A 266 1.21 12.20 -19.42
CA ALA A 266 1.84 10.88 -19.44
C ALA A 266 1.06 9.85 -18.62
N SER A 267 0.17 10.28 -17.71
CA SER A 267 -0.53 9.42 -16.75
C SER A 267 0.43 8.57 -15.91
N LEU A 268 1.40 9.24 -15.27
CA LEU A 268 2.51 8.58 -14.57
C LEU A 268 2.06 7.56 -13.52
N GLY A 269 0.95 7.78 -12.81
CA GLY A 269 0.42 6.77 -11.87
C GLY A 269 0.12 5.39 -12.49
N LYS A 270 -0.18 5.31 -13.79
CA LYS A 270 -0.31 4.02 -14.49
C LYS A 270 1.03 3.43 -14.91
N VAL A 271 1.98 4.29 -15.26
CA VAL A 271 3.36 3.90 -15.62
C VAL A 271 4.05 3.33 -14.39
N THR A 272 4.04 4.05 -13.27
CA THR A 272 4.70 3.63 -12.03
C THR A 272 4.13 2.33 -11.48
N ALA A 273 2.81 2.12 -11.56
CA ALA A 273 2.19 0.84 -11.21
C ALA A 273 2.72 -0.35 -12.04
N LEU A 274 3.07 -0.15 -13.33
CA LEU A 274 3.69 -1.20 -14.14
C LEU A 274 5.15 -1.47 -13.71
N TYR A 275 5.86 -0.42 -13.28
CA TYR A 275 7.18 -0.56 -12.68
C TYR A 275 7.14 -1.31 -11.35
N GLU A 276 6.10 -1.12 -10.54
CA GLU A 276 5.88 -1.87 -9.30
C GLU A 276 5.63 -3.36 -9.58
N VAL A 277 4.88 -3.68 -10.64
CA VAL A 277 4.74 -5.07 -11.13
C VAL A 277 6.07 -5.66 -11.58
N SER A 278 6.86 -4.89 -12.35
CA SER A 278 8.22 -5.30 -12.74
C SER A 278 9.12 -5.53 -11.52
N LEU A 279 9.09 -4.62 -10.55
CA LEU A 279 9.89 -4.72 -9.33
C LEU A 279 9.55 -5.99 -8.54
N ALA A 280 8.27 -6.32 -8.38
CA ALA A 280 7.85 -7.57 -7.73
C ALA A 280 8.44 -8.80 -8.45
N ARG A 281 8.33 -8.86 -9.79
CA ARG A 281 8.91 -9.96 -10.59
C ARG A 281 10.43 -10.05 -10.43
N ARG A 282 11.14 -8.91 -10.42
CA ARG A 282 12.60 -8.87 -10.28
C ARG A 282 13.06 -9.26 -8.87
N LEU A 283 12.32 -8.89 -7.83
CA LEU A 283 12.59 -9.29 -6.45
C LEU A 283 12.49 -10.80 -6.28
N ASP A 284 11.41 -11.40 -6.78
CA ASP A 284 11.22 -12.85 -6.73
C ASP A 284 12.27 -13.60 -7.56
N ALA A 285 12.58 -13.12 -8.77
CA ALA A 285 13.62 -13.70 -9.61
C ALA A 285 15.01 -13.67 -8.95
N ALA A 286 15.29 -12.67 -8.11
CA ALA A 286 16.51 -12.59 -7.32
C ALA A 286 16.47 -13.43 -6.03
N GLY A 287 15.32 -14.04 -5.70
CA GLY A 287 15.14 -14.92 -4.54
C GLY A 287 14.59 -14.23 -3.29
N ALA A 288 14.25 -12.93 -3.34
CA ALA A 288 13.71 -12.23 -2.19
C ALA A 288 12.40 -12.88 -1.71
N GLY A 289 12.26 -13.03 -0.40
CA GLY A 289 11.05 -13.51 0.25
C GLY A 289 11.00 -15.03 0.41
N LYS A 290 11.90 -15.77 -0.24
CA LYS A 290 11.96 -17.23 -0.13
C LYS A 290 12.39 -17.69 1.26
N GLU A 291 13.10 -16.86 2.01
CA GLU A 291 13.43 -17.11 3.41
C GLU A 291 12.20 -17.11 4.34
N PHE A 292 11.06 -16.57 3.88
CA PHE A 292 9.78 -16.55 4.62
C PHE A 292 8.79 -17.61 4.10
N GLY A 293 9.25 -18.86 4.00
CA GLY A 293 8.39 -20.00 3.64
C GLY A 293 8.35 -20.34 2.14
N GLY A 294 9.36 -19.90 1.37
CA GLY A 294 9.61 -20.37 0.00
C GLY A 294 8.71 -19.79 -1.09
N THR A 295 7.80 -18.86 -0.78
CA THR A 295 6.82 -18.35 -1.77
C THR A 295 7.33 -17.21 -2.64
N GLY A 296 8.35 -16.47 -2.19
CA GLY A 296 8.91 -15.31 -2.87
C GLY A 296 7.97 -14.09 -2.95
N VAL A 297 8.44 -13.02 -3.59
CA VAL A 297 7.71 -11.76 -3.78
C VAL A 297 6.74 -11.87 -4.96
N LYS A 298 5.47 -12.13 -4.66
CA LYS A 298 4.45 -12.38 -5.70
C LYS A 298 3.50 -11.21 -5.92
N TRP A 299 3.17 -10.48 -4.86
CA TRP A 299 2.02 -9.60 -4.85
C TRP A 299 2.42 -8.13 -5.01
N VAL A 300 1.60 -7.36 -5.73
CA VAL A 300 1.61 -5.90 -5.62
C VAL A 300 0.36 -5.48 -4.87
N TYR A 301 0.53 -4.94 -3.66
CA TYR A 301 -0.57 -4.36 -2.89
C TYR A 301 -0.80 -2.93 -3.36
N MET A 302 -1.97 -2.65 -3.92
CA MET A 302 -2.30 -1.31 -4.42
C MET A 302 -3.04 -0.48 -3.37
N GLY A 303 -2.82 -0.76 -2.08
CA GLY A 303 -3.54 -0.12 -0.97
C GLY A 303 -5.01 -0.51 -0.90
N TYR A 304 -5.89 0.48 -0.79
CA TYR A 304 -7.35 0.29 -0.79
C TYR A 304 -7.98 0.62 -2.14
N TRP A 305 -9.06 -0.09 -2.47
CA TRP A 305 -9.98 0.20 -3.55
C TRP A 305 -11.35 0.53 -2.96
N VAL A 306 -11.89 1.68 -3.35
CA VAL A 306 -13.22 2.15 -2.96
C VAL A 306 -14.09 2.11 -4.23
N PRO A 307 -15.17 1.29 -4.27
CA PRO A 307 -15.95 1.06 -5.49
C PRO A 307 -16.49 2.34 -6.15
N ASP A 308 -16.95 3.29 -5.34
CA ASP A 308 -17.55 4.56 -5.79
C ASP A 308 -16.53 5.69 -5.97
N CYS A 309 -15.23 5.40 -5.87
CA CYS A 309 -14.18 6.42 -5.99
C CYS A 309 -13.54 6.42 -7.37
N GLN A 310 -13.83 7.45 -8.16
CA GLN A 310 -13.28 7.61 -9.50
C GLN A 310 -11.73 7.65 -9.53
N LYS A 311 -11.08 8.20 -8.49
CA LYS A 311 -9.61 8.21 -8.36
C LYS A 311 -9.04 6.81 -8.12
N MET A 312 -9.81 5.87 -7.58
CA MET A 312 -9.37 4.51 -7.28
C MET A 312 -9.81 3.47 -8.31
N LYS A 313 -10.73 3.82 -9.22
CA LYS A 313 -11.24 2.93 -10.27
C LYS A 313 -10.15 2.25 -11.10
N TYR A 314 -9.01 2.90 -11.30
CA TYR A 314 -7.93 2.30 -12.10
C TYR A 314 -7.35 1.03 -11.46
N LYS A 315 -7.42 0.86 -10.12
CA LYS A 315 -6.80 -0.29 -9.44
C LYS A 315 -7.47 -1.61 -9.82
N SER A 316 -8.79 -1.63 -10.03
CA SER A 316 -9.49 -2.82 -10.53
C SER A 316 -9.14 -3.13 -11.99
N GLU A 317 -8.62 -2.16 -12.76
CA GLU A 317 -8.18 -2.37 -14.14
C GLU A 317 -6.85 -3.20 -14.24
N TYR A 318 -6.17 -3.46 -13.13
CA TYR A 318 -4.95 -4.29 -13.06
C TYR A 318 -5.30 -5.73 -12.70
N GLY A 319 -5.72 -6.50 -13.71
CA GLY A 319 -6.20 -7.87 -13.54
C GLY A 319 -5.12 -8.96 -13.76
N PRO A 320 -5.30 -10.16 -13.18
CA PRO A 320 -6.29 -10.48 -12.16
C PRO A 320 -5.93 -9.77 -10.83
N SER A 321 -6.93 -9.10 -10.25
CA SER A 321 -6.83 -8.48 -8.93
C SER A 321 -7.67 -9.25 -7.93
N TYR A 322 -7.32 -9.11 -6.65
CA TYR A 322 -7.96 -9.81 -5.55
C TYR A 322 -8.33 -8.81 -4.47
N LEU A 323 -9.56 -8.91 -3.98
CA LEU A 323 -10.05 -8.15 -2.83
C LEU A 323 -10.02 -9.02 -1.59
N LEU A 324 -9.58 -8.45 -0.47
CA LEU A 324 -9.75 -9.07 0.84
C LEU A 324 -11.22 -8.93 1.27
N ASP A 325 -11.86 -10.05 1.60
CA ASP A 325 -13.15 -10.06 2.29
C ASP A 325 -12.94 -9.63 3.75
N PRO A 326 -13.49 -8.47 4.18
CA PRO A 326 -13.33 -7.98 5.53
C PRO A 326 -13.78 -8.94 6.63
N GLY A 327 -14.79 -9.78 6.40
CA GLY A 327 -15.32 -10.66 7.43
C GLY A 327 -14.53 -11.94 7.61
N THR A 328 -13.84 -12.41 6.58
CA THR A 328 -13.14 -13.71 6.59
C THR A 328 -11.63 -13.59 6.53
N ASN A 329 -11.08 -12.41 6.19
CA ASN A 329 -9.67 -12.19 5.89
C ASN A 329 -9.13 -13.11 4.77
N VAL A 330 -10.00 -13.49 3.82
CA VAL A 330 -9.65 -14.28 2.65
C VAL A 330 -9.65 -13.38 1.41
N PHE A 331 -8.66 -13.55 0.54
CA PHE A 331 -8.62 -12.86 -0.75
C PHE A 331 -9.44 -13.61 -1.80
N HIS A 332 -10.38 -12.91 -2.44
CA HIS A 332 -11.19 -13.39 -3.55
C HIS A 332 -10.82 -12.65 -4.83
N GLU A 333 -10.84 -13.34 -5.98
CA GLU A 333 -10.65 -12.69 -7.27
C GLU A 333 -11.75 -11.64 -7.50
N LEU A 334 -11.36 -10.44 -7.95
CA LEU A 334 -12.29 -9.39 -8.33
C LEU A 334 -12.92 -9.72 -9.69
N THR A 335 -13.91 -10.60 -9.66
CA THR A 335 -14.70 -10.95 -10.85
C THR A 335 -15.57 -9.77 -11.29
N PRO A 336 -15.97 -9.68 -12.58
CA PRO A 336 -16.89 -8.64 -13.04
C PRO A 336 -18.22 -8.60 -12.26
N GLY A 337 -18.69 -9.76 -11.79
CA GLY A 337 -19.90 -9.86 -10.98
C GLY A 337 -19.72 -9.25 -9.58
N LEU A 338 -18.60 -9.56 -8.91
CA LEU A 338 -18.26 -8.97 -7.62
C LEU A 338 -18.05 -7.46 -7.73
N GLU A 339 -17.29 -7.00 -8.74
CA GLU A 339 -17.06 -5.57 -8.98
C GLU A 339 -18.38 -4.83 -9.21
N THR A 340 -19.24 -5.36 -10.09
CA THR A 340 -20.55 -4.75 -10.40
C THR A 340 -21.42 -4.66 -9.14
N TYR A 341 -21.46 -5.71 -8.32
CA TYR A 341 -22.24 -5.69 -7.08
C TYR A 341 -21.74 -4.61 -6.13
N LEU A 342 -20.42 -4.54 -5.88
CA LEU A 342 -19.84 -3.59 -4.93
C LEU A 342 -19.97 -2.14 -5.40
N VAL A 343 -19.92 -1.89 -6.71
CA VAL A 343 -20.20 -0.55 -7.28
C VAL A 343 -21.67 -0.16 -7.07
N ASN A 344 -22.60 -1.10 -7.23
CA ASN A 344 -24.03 -0.85 -7.02
C ASN A 344 -24.44 -0.80 -5.53
N HIS A 345 -23.60 -1.33 -4.64
CA HIS A 345 -23.79 -1.32 -3.18
C HIS A 345 -22.58 -0.65 -2.51
N PRO A 346 -22.41 0.67 -2.68
CA PRO A 346 -21.18 1.36 -2.29
C PRO A 346 -21.03 1.58 -0.77
N ARG A 347 -21.94 1.04 0.05
CA ARG A 347 -21.95 1.23 1.51
C ARG A 347 -22.26 -0.08 2.22
N GLY A 348 -21.76 -0.18 3.44
CA GLY A 348 -21.88 -1.37 4.27
C GLY A 348 -20.98 -2.49 3.80
N TYR A 349 -21.03 -3.58 4.55
CA TYR A 349 -20.28 -4.79 4.29
C TYR A 349 -21.23 -5.95 3.98
N PHE A 350 -20.91 -6.68 2.91
CA PHE A 350 -21.59 -7.90 2.49
C PHE A 350 -20.53 -9.00 2.32
N PRO A 351 -20.67 -10.17 2.97
CA PRO A 351 -19.74 -11.28 2.78
C PRO A 351 -19.68 -11.68 1.30
N PHE A 352 -18.47 -11.89 0.78
CA PHE A 352 -18.30 -12.12 -0.66
C PHE A 352 -18.99 -13.40 -1.14
N LYS A 353 -19.05 -14.43 -0.30
CA LYS A 353 -19.82 -15.66 -0.57
C LYS A 353 -21.30 -15.40 -0.85
N ASP A 354 -21.90 -14.42 -0.18
CA ASP A 354 -23.32 -14.10 -0.30
C ASP A 354 -23.56 -13.31 -1.59
N ILE A 355 -22.65 -12.38 -1.90
CA ILE A 355 -22.63 -11.65 -3.19
C ILE A 355 -22.53 -12.64 -4.35
N GLU A 356 -21.59 -13.58 -4.29
CA GLU A 356 -21.39 -14.58 -5.34
C GLU A 356 -22.63 -15.46 -5.55
N ALA A 357 -23.32 -15.84 -4.46
CA ALA A 357 -24.57 -16.58 -4.53
C ALA A 357 -25.69 -15.76 -5.19
N GLU A 358 -25.77 -14.47 -4.89
CA GLU A 358 -26.74 -13.55 -5.49
C GLU A 358 -26.48 -13.34 -6.99
N VAL A 359 -25.22 -13.08 -7.37
CA VAL A 359 -24.81 -12.92 -8.77
C VAL A 359 -25.15 -14.19 -9.58
N LYS A 360 -24.90 -15.39 -9.04
CA LYS A 360 -25.26 -16.66 -9.69
C LYS A 360 -26.78 -16.81 -9.86
N LYS A 361 -27.58 -16.44 -8.86
CA LYS A 361 -29.06 -16.46 -8.95
C LYS A 361 -29.58 -15.47 -10.01
N SER A 362 -29.00 -14.28 -10.08
CA SER A 362 -29.38 -13.25 -11.05
C SER A 362 -28.98 -13.62 -12.49
N GLN A 363 -27.85 -14.29 -12.69
CA GLN A 363 -27.46 -14.80 -14.01
C GLN A 363 -28.32 -15.98 -14.49
N ALA A 364 -28.88 -16.77 -13.57
CA ALA A 364 -29.82 -17.85 -13.88
C ALA A 364 -31.21 -17.35 -14.29
N LYS A 365 -31.55 -16.10 -13.99
CA LYS A 365 -32.78 -15.42 -14.44
C LYS A 365 -32.44 -14.47 -15.59
N LYS A 366 -32.75 -14.82 -16.84
CA LYS A 366 -32.58 -13.88 -17.99
C LYS A 366 -33.30 -12.55 -17.68
N PRO A 367 -32.68 -11.37 -17.88
CA PRO A 367 -33.38 -10.11 -17.68
C PRO A 367 -34.06 -9.64 -18.97
N ASP A 368 -35.37 -9.37 -18.88
CA ASP A 368 -36.01 -8.32 -19.68
C ASP A 368 -35.52 -6.96 -19.17
N VAL A 369 -35.21 -6.07 -20.11
CA VAL A 369 -34.65 -4.74 -19.85
C VAL A 369 -35.77 -3.77 -19.43
N PRO A 370 -35.54 -2.96 -18.38
CA PRO A 370 -35.84 -1.54 -18.55
C PRO A 370 -34.71 -0.61 -18.10
N SER A 371 -34.57 0.47 -18.86
CA SER A 371 -33.68 1.60 -18.68
C SER A 371 -33.89 2.35 -17.35
N VAL A 372 -32.80 2.76 -16.69
CA VAL A 372 -32.82 3.65 -15.53
C VAL A 372 -32.33 5.06 -15.94
N PRO A 373 -32.94 6.16 -15.43
CA PRO A 373 -32.63 7.52 -15.85
C PRO A 373 -31.38 8.09 -15.15
N LYS A 374 -30.75 9.05 -15.82
CA LYS A 374 -29.62 9.84 -15.32
C LYS A 374 -30.07 10.77 -14.19
N SER A 375 -29.39 10.73 -13.05
CA SER A 375 -29.41 11.81 -12.06
C SER A 375 -28.00 12.38 -11.84
N SER A 376 -27.99 13.63 -11.42
CA SER A 376 -26.91 14.60 -11.49
C SER A 376 -25.78 14.39 -10.50
N ILE A 377 -24.58 14.74 -10.96
CA ILE A 377 -23.28 14.68 -10.27
C ILE A 377 -23.25 15.75 -9.16
N ILE A 378 -23.00 15.32 -7.92
CA ILE A 378 -22.51 16.20 -6.85
C ILE A 378 -21.07 15.77 -6.57
N VAL A 379 -20.12 16.68 -6.81
CA VAL A 379 -18.69 16.48 -6.57
C VAL A 379 -18.42 16.66 -5.08
N ALA A 380 -18.21 15.57 -4.35
CA ALA A 380 -17.65 15.62 -3.00
C ALA A 380 -16.12 15.66 -3.10
N SER A 381 -15.54 16.78 -2.67
CA SER A 381 -14.09 16.95 -2.53
C SER A 381 -13.64 16.26 -1.24
N ASN A 382 -12.90 15.16 -1.35
CA ASN A 382 -12.22 14.56 -0.21
C ASN A 382 -10.97 15.41 0.10
N LYS A 383 -11.10 16.28 1.08
CA LYS A 383 -9.97 16.96 1.73
C LYS A 383 -9.21 15.96 2.59
N VAL A 384 -7.90 15.89 2.39
CA VAL A 384 -6.95 15.26 3.31
C VAL A 384 -5.78 16.23 3.38
N GLY A 385 -5.77 17.08 4.39
CA GLY A 385 -4.65 17.95 4.73
C GLY A 385 -4.20 17.66 6.16
N PRO A 386 -2.93 17.88 6.51
CA PRO A 386 -2.44 17.68 7.86
C PRO A 386 -2.73 18.93 8.71
N GLU A 387 -3.56 18.82 9.75
CA GLU A 387 -3.71 19.91 10.75
C GLU A 387 -3.09 19.51 12.10
N GLY A 388 -2.19 20.37 12.59
CA GLY A 388 -1.96 20.70 14.00
C GLY A 388 -1.57 19.59 14.99
N ASP A 389 -0.26 19.35 15.15
CA ASP A 389 0.31 18.66 16.31
C ASP A 389 0.14 19.54 17.57
N GLU A 390 -0.75 19.14 18.48
CA GLU A 390 -0.65 19.48 19.90
C GLU A 390 -0.77 18.14 20.63
N ASP A 391 0.33 17.75 21.28
CA ASP A 391 0.43 16.59 22.17
C ASP A 391 -0.19 17.00 23.52
N SER A 392 -1.33 16.41 23.88
CA SER A 392 -1.92 16.53 25.22
C SER A 392 -2.21 15.13 25.75
N ASP A 393 -1.31 14.60 26.59
CA ASP A 393 -1.42 13.27 27.21
C ASP A 393 -2.54 13.20 28.27
N GLU A 394 -3.81 13.32 27.87
CA GLU A 394 -4.96 13.00 28.74
C GLU A 394 -5.45 11.57 28.46
N GLU A 395 -5.21 10.66 29.42
CA GLU A 395 -5.72 9.29 29.38
C GLU A 395 -7.25 9.27 29.51
N GLY A 396 -7.95 9.18 28.39
CA GLY A 396 -9.40 8.97 28.33
C GLY A 396 -9.80 7.49 28.42
N GLU A 397 -11.07 7.22 28.74
CA GLU A 397 -11.62 5.84 28.84
C GLU A 397 -11.26 4.95 27.63
N PRO A 398 -11.08 3.63 27.84
CA PRO A 398 -10.66 2.72 26.78
C PRO A 398 -11.79 2.65 25.77
N GLY A 399 -11.55 3.10 24.54
CA GLY A 399 -12.66 3.21 23.60
C GLY A 399 -13.02 1.84 23.04
N HIS A 400 -14.17 1.36 23.50
CA HIS A 400 -14.66 0.02 23.24
C HIS A 400 -14.85 -0.24 21.73
N LEU A 401 -14.65 -1.50 21.34
CA LEU A 401 -15.12 -1.97 20.05
C LEU A 401 -16.65 -1.80 19.99
N PRO A 402 -17.19 -1.43 18.82
CA PRO A 402 -18.62 -1.28 18.65
C PRO A 402 -19.30 -2.65 18.72
N THR A 403 -20.60 -2.67 19.02
CA THR A 403 -21.42 -3.89 19.04
C THR A 403 -22.43 -3.85 17.88
N PRO A 404 -22.38 -4.80 16.93
CA PRO A 404 -21.40 -5.87 16.80
C PRO A 404 -20.00 -5.34 16.39
N PRO A 405 -18.92 -6.10 16.68
CA PRO A 405 -17.56 -5.77 16.27
C PRO A 405 -17.43 -5.55 14.76
N PRO A 406 -16.38 -4.85 14.30
CA PRO A 406 -16.10 -4.72 12.88
C PRO A 406 -15.98 -6.09 12.20
N PRO A 407 -16.34 -6.24 10.92
CA PRO A 407 -16.13 -7.48 10.18
C PRO A 407 -14.68 -7.96 10.32
N GLY A 408 -14.49 -9.24 10.60
CA GLY A 408 -13.17 -9.87 10.75
C GLY A 408 -12.58 -9.77 12.15
N PHE A 409 -13.16 -8.94 13.04
CA PHE A 409 -12.70 -8.82 14.43
C PHE A 409 -13.46 -9.84 15.29
N ALA A 410 -12.78 -10.40 16.29
CA ALA A 410 -13.43 -11.25 17.27
C ALA A 410 -14.33 -10.41 18.19
N ASN A 411 -15.25 -11.06 18.89
CA ASN A 411 -15.96 -10.43 20.00
C ASN A 411 -15.02 -10.37 21.22
N PRO A 412 -14.74 -9.20 21.81
CA PRO A 412 -13.95 -9.10 23.04
C PRO A 412 -14.44 -10.02 24.15
N ALA A 413 -15.75 -10.20 24.29
CA ALA A 413 -16.35 -11.09 25.29
C ALA A 413 -16.00 -12.58 25.10
N ALA A 414 -15.49 -12.98 23.94
CA ALA A 414 -15.01 -14.34 23.67
C ALA A 414 -13.54 -14.56 24.06
N ILE A 415 -12.83 -13.51 24.48
CA ILE A 415 -11.44 -13.57 24.96
C ILE A 415 -11.48 -13.74 26.49
N SER A 416 -10.97 -14.87 26.96
CA SER A 416 -10.96 -15.23 28.38
C SER A 416 -9.93 -14.44 29.18
N GLU A 417 -10.13 -14.34 30.50
CA GLU A 417 -9.13 -13.75 31.41
C GLU A 417 -7.76 -14.41 31.29
N LYS A 418 -7.74 -15.74 31.16
CA LYS A 418 -6.50 -16.51 30.99
C LYS A 418 -5.74 -16.08 29.74
N GLU A 419 -6.45 -15.87 28.63
CA GLU A 419 -5.82 -15.43 27.37
C GLU A 419 -5.25 -14.02 27.47
N VAL A 420 -5.85 -13.14 28.29
CA VAL A 420 -5.31 -11.82 28.61
C VAL A 420 -4.10 -11.93 29.54
N ASP A 421 -4.18 -12.78 30.57
CA ASP A 421 -3.13 -13.03 31.56
C ASP A 421 -1.84 -13.57 30.94
N ASP A 422 -1.98 -14.44 29.95
CA ASP A 422 -0.86 -15.09 29.27
C ASP A 422 -0.14 -14.16 28.27
N VAL A 423 -0.68 -12.97 27.96
CA VAL A 423 -0.07 -12.04 27.00
C VAL A 423 1.30 -11.58 27.50
N LEU A 424 2.27 -11.56 26.59
CA LEU A 424 3.60 -11.02 26.85
C LEU A 424 3.66 -9.53 26.52
N VAL A 425 4.24 -8.77 27.44
CA VAL A 425 4.50 -7.34 27.27
C VAL A 425 5.96 -7.01 27.49
N LEU A 426 6.39 -5.94 26.82
CA LEU A 426 7.69 -5.30 27.02
C LEU A 426 7.49 -4.00 27.81
N LEU A 427 8.22 -3.84 28.91
CA LEU A 427 8.16 -2.65 29.76
C LEU A 427 9.31 -1.68 29.48
N SER A 428 9.06 -0.37 29.60
CA SER A 428 10.12 0.64 29.65
C SER A 428 10.60 0.88 31.09
N LEU A 429 11.56 0.09 31.58
CA LEU A 429 12.19 0.35 32.88
C LEU A 429 13.32 1.37 32.72
N ARG A 430 13.08 2.67 32.96
CA ARG A 430 14.18 3.65 33.08
C ARG A 430 14.71 3.74 34.52
N LYS A 431 15.85 3.08 34.77
CA LYS A 431 17.08 3.63 35.41
C LYS A 431 18.07 2.49 35.71
N GLY A 432 19.22 2.49 35.03
CA GLY A 432 20.44 1.81 35.50
C GLY A 432 20.90 0.61 34.68
N TYR A 433 21.97 0.83 33.90
CA TYR A 433 23.13 -0.04 33.56
C TYR A 433 23.01 -1.54 33.23
N PHE A 434 21.83 -2.17 33.21
CA PHE A 434 21.61 -3.49 32.61
C PHE A 434 20.29 -3.48 31.83
N ALA A 435 20.33 -2.94 30.61
CA ALA A 435 19.19 -2.85 29.70
C ALA A 435 18.91 -4.21 29.02
N GLU A 436 18.54 -5.22 29.80
CA GLU A 436 17.92 -6.41 29.21
C GLU A 436 16.44 -6.11 28.96
N LYS A 437 16.05 -6.09 27.68
CA LYS A 437 14.63 -6.03 27.29
C LYS A 437 13.98 -7.37 27.68
N GLN A 438 13.41 -7.45 28.87
CA GLN A 438 12.72 -8.63 29.36
C GLN A 438 11.22 -8.58 28.99
N LEU A 439 10.66 -9.73 28.64
CA LEU A 439 9.23 -9.92 28.43
C LEU A 439 8.59 -10.40 29.74
N PHE A 440 7.49 -9.75 30.12
CA PHE A 440 6.68 -10.07 31.29
C PHE A 440 5.31 -10.56 30.86
N GLN A 441 4.72 -11.48 31.62
CA GLN A 441 3.30 -11.78 31.45
C GLN A 441 2.46 -10.70 32.12
N ILE A 442 1.26 -10.47 31.61
CA ILE A 442 0.30 -9.55 32.25
C ILE A 442 -0.04 -9.98 33.68
N SER A 443 -0.12 -11.28 33.92
CA SER A 443 -0.39 -11.84 35.25
C SER A 443 0.74 -11.60 36.27
N GLU A 444 1.96 -11.32 35.81
CA GLU A 444 3.14 -11.03 36.66
C GLU A 444 3.19 -9.55 37.08
N LEU A 445 2.29 -8.71 36.59
CA LEU A 445 2.33 -7.26 36.75
C LEU A 445 1.14 -6.74 37.57
N GLU A 446 1.41 -5.74 38.41
CA GLU A 446 0.39 -4.97 39.12
C GLU A 446 0.17 -3.62 38.44
N PHE A 447 -1.10 -3.28 38.20
CA PHE A 447 -1.51 -2.03 37.55
C PHE A 447 -2.39 -1.21 38.50
N ILE A 448 -2.24 0.12 38.44
CA ILE A 448 -3.11 1.05 39.17
C ILE A 448 -4.57 0.88 38.71
N ASP A 449 -4.79 0.82 37.40
CA ASP A 449 -6.09 0.50 36.80
C ASP A 449 -6.01 -0.83 36.04
N ARG A 450 -6.18 -1.92 36.80
CA ARG A 450 -6.12 -3.28 36.26
C ARG A 450 -7.20 -3.54 35.21
N ASP A 451 -8.41 -3.03 35.42
CA ASP A 451 -9.54 -3.31 34.53
C ASP A 451 -9.36 -2.59 33.19
N TYR A 452 -8.89 -1.35 33.21
CA TYR A 452 -8.55 -0.59 32.01
C TYR A 452 -7.50 -1.31 31.14
N VAL A 453 -6.39 -1.74 31.75
CA VAL A 453 -5.30 -2.39 31.01
C VAL A 453 -5.77 -3.70 30.40
N ARG A 454 -6.46 -4.53 31.19
CA ARG A 454 -6.97 -5.83 30.72
C ARG A 454 -8.00 -5.67 29.61
N GLU A 455 -8.90 -4.71 29.73
CA GLU A 455 -9.90 -4.42 28.69
C GLU A 455 -9.25 -3.89 27.41
N THR A 456 -8.24 -3.03 27.52
CA THR A 456 -7.48 -2.57 26.35
C THR A 456 -6.79 -3.73 25.63
N ILE A 457 -6.17 -4.65 26.38
CA ILE A 457 -5.54 -5.84 25.81
C ILE A 457 -6.57 -6.76 25.17
N ARG A 458 -7.72 -6.97 25.83
CA ARG A 458 -8.83 -7.77 25.30
C ARG A 458 -9.31 -7.26 23.95
N GLN A 459 -9.48 -5.95 23.82
CA GLN A 459 -9.86 -5.31 22.56
C GLN A 459 -8.77 -5.42 21.49
N MET A 460 -7.50 -5.33 21.88
CA MET A 460 -6.37 -5.52 20.97
C MET A 460 -6.31 -6.96 20.43
N LEU A 461 -6.47 -7.96 21.30
CA LEU A 461 -6.55 -9.37 20.92
C LEU A 461 -7.73 -9.63 19.99
N ALA A 462 -8.87 -8.98 20.24
CA ALA A 462 -10.05 -9.10 19.39
C ALA A 462 -9.86 -8.46 18.00
N ALA A 463 -9.17 -7.33 17.94
CA ALA A 463 -8.94 -6.60 16.69
C ALA A 463 -7.84 -7.22 15.82
N VAL A 464 -6.69 -7.53 16.41
CA VAL A 464 -5.53 -8.06 15.67
C VAL A 464 -5.65 -9.57 15.47
N GLY A 465 -6.22 -10.29 16.45
CA GLY A 465 -6.25 -11.74 16.55
C GLY A 465 -5.27 -12.23 17.62
N LYS A 466 -5.80 -12.96 18.61
CA LYS A 466 -5.02 -13.48 19.76
C LYS A 466 -3.87 -14.38 19.35
N GLU A 467 -3.98 -15.05 18.21
CA GLU A 467 -2.95 -15.91 17.63
C GLU A 467 -1.71 -15.12 17.16
N TRP A 468 -1.84 -13.80 16.96
CA TRP A 468 -0.80 -12.93 16.43
C TRP A 468 -0.17 -12.02 17.47
N ILE A 469 -0.61 -12.10 18.72
CA ILE A 469 0.02 -11.44 19.86
C ILE A 469 0.73 -12.52 20.67
N ALA A 470 1.99 -12.28 21.04
CA ALA A 470 2.76 -13.29 21.75
C ALA A 470 2.18 -13.52 23.14
N ASN A 471 2.14 -14.79 23.52
CA ASN A 471 1.73 -15.23 24.84
C ASN A 471 2.75 -16.21 25.43
N GLU A 472 2.49 -16.68 26.65
CA GLU A 472 3.42 -17.57 27.33
C GLU A 472 3.75 -18.85 26.58
N HIS A 473 2.76 -19.45 25.91
CA HIS A 473 2.99 -20.65 25.12
C HIS A 473 4.00 -20.38 24.00
N ASP A 474 3.97 -19.20 23.39
CA ASP A 474 4.93 -18.78 22.36
C ASP A 474 6.33 -18.53 22.94
N ARG A 475 6.44 -18.02 24.17
CA ARG A 475 7.73 -17.88 24.87
C ARG A 475 8.36 -19.25 25.09
N VAL A 476 7.59 -20.20 25.61
CA VAL A 476 8.03 -21.57 25.87
C VAL A 476 8.41 -22.30 24.57
N ALA A 477 7.64 -22.09 23.49
CA ALA A 477 7.92 -22.67 22.18
C ALA A 477 9.06 -21.97 21.42
N GLY A 478 9.59 -20.85 21.92
CA GLY A 478 10.60 -20.04 21.23
C GLY A 478 10.07 -19.27 20.01
N ALA A 479 8.75 -19.12 19.88
CA ALA A 479 8.07 -18.48 18.75
C ALA A 479 7.61 -17.04 19.03
N ALA A 480 7.85 -16.52 20.23
CA ALA A 480 7.38 -15.17 20.62
C ALA A 480 7.89 -14.04 19.69
N ALA A 481 9.08 -14.19 19.11
CA ALA A 481 9.66 -13.19 18.21
C ALA A 481 8.94 -13.10 16.84
N GLU A 482 8.12 -14.09 16.48
CA GLU A 482 7.34 -14.09 15.24
C GLU A 482 5.99 -13.39 15.38
N LYS A 483 5.64 -12.95 16.60
CA LYS A 483 4.36 -12.35 16.94
C LYS A 483 4.52 -10.93 17.46
N GLY A 484 3.40 -10.21 17.53
CA GLY A 484 3.35 -8.86 18.09
C GLY A 484 3.55 -8.92 19.60
N ILE A 485 4.49 -8.12 20.11
CA ILE A 485 4.66 -7.86 21.54
C ILE A 485 3.99 -6.52 21.85
N LEU A 486 3.18 -6.47 22.91
CA LEU A 486 2.64 -5.20 23.39
C LEU A 486 3.71 -4.47 24.21
N PHE A 487 3.83 -3.16 24.06
CA PHE A 487 4.71 -2.36 24.90
C PHE A 487 3.94 -1.42 25.80
N LEU A 488 4.27 -1.48 27.09
CA LEU A 488 3.75 -0.60 28.12
C LEU A 488 4.89 0.33 28.52
N GLY A 489 4.76 1.58 28.11
CA GLY A 489 5.82 2.60 28.14
C GLY A 489 5.65 3.61 29.24
#